data_AF-A0A3R9V099-F1
#
_entry.id   AF-A0A3R9V099-F1
#
_cell.length_a   1.000
_cell.length_b   1.000
_cell.length_c   1.000
_cell.angle_alpha   90.00
_cell.angle_beta   90.00
_cell.angle_gamma   90.00
#
_symmetry.space_group_name_H-M   'P 1'
#
loop_
_entity.id
_entity.type
_entity.pdbx_description
1 polymer ?
#
loop_
_entity_poly.entity_id
_entity_poly.type
_entity_poly.pdbx_seq_one_letter_code
_entity_poly.pdbx_strand_id
1 'polypeptide(L)'
;MTDHAGCERPLDGEVDVEAGPAWDAALPSELTQVIMGHLPLEDRGRWSLTNSVTRAFAAAQPWATPAGQTQGLRSRGDLDFRTIYTQHELDESLNDPVPLHFAPGGGDRAEPLTLYRPAAGGTIRLVGGIDGKPLAELNGGVVDAFGGAVISVMKGGRASLCDATVTDKYAGYCEIWGGGTVVHYHGGTGHCYEGGTIVNHLATNYLAVRNGKVVNFYSGSADAYERSWFATVHGGQVHAWGDTLVEELTDGLVVLHESAALVSVRGGEVRHSSSVPITEVSGGVVELNAGAAVDSVTGGRVDARGGSAVHAATGGTVHVEARSVLHHAAGNTVVHAHGGSTVTAAGDAQVEAYDGSHVTVSENARVHAYGAATVIAHGGTVHLHGDGVQLADRGAHVITEL
;
A
#
# COMPACT_ATOMS: atom_id res chain seq x y z
N MET A 1 -22.74 19.48 -52.13
CA MET A 1 -22.63 20.70 -51.32
C MET A 1 -23.70 20.61 -50.25
N THR A 2 -23.42 20.44 -48.98
CA THR A 2 -22.17 20.28 -48.23
C THR A 2 -22.62 19.68 -46.89
N ASP A 3 -21.85 18.73 -46.42
CA ASP A 3 -21.95 18.02 -45.14
C ASP A 3 -21.27 18.88 -44.05
N HIS A 4 -21.73 18.91 -42.80
CA HIS A 4 -20.93 19.49 -41.69
C HIS A 4 -21.28 18.95 -40.29
N ALA A 5 -20.25 18.39 -39.66
CA ALA A 5 -20.07 18.10 -38.24
C ALA A 5 -19.60 19.34 -37.45
N GLY A 6 -19.71 19.31 -36.10
CA GLY A 6 -18.99 20.26 -35.22
C GLY A 6 -19.50 20.33 -33.77
N CYS A 7 -18.57 20.40 -32.82
CA CYS A 7 -18.67 20.28 -31.36
C CYS A 7 -18.51 21.66 -30.68
N GLU A 8 -19.31 22.05 -29.67
CA GLU A 8 -18.98 23.12 -28.68
C GLU A 8 -19.65 22.92 -27.28
N ARG A 9 -18.94 23.36 -26.23
CA ARG A 9 -19.24 23.34 -24.77
C ARG A 9 -20.33 24.33 -24.32
N PRO A 10 -20.93 24.15 -23.13
CA PRO A 10 -21.46 25.26 -22.32
C PRO A 10 -20.70 25.47 -21.00
N LEU A 11 -20.13 26.68 -20.91
CA LEU A 11 -19.92 27.61 -19.78
C LEU A 11 -20.13 27.12 -18.32
N ASP A 12 -18.99 27.01 -17.62
CA ASP A 12 -18.63 27.52 -16.30
C ASP A 12 -19.78 27.96 -15.36
N GLY A 13 -20.13 27.07 -14.43
CA GLY A 13 -20.82 27.38 -13.18
C GLY A 13 -19.84 27.27 -12.02
N GLU A 14 -19.44 28.43 -11.51
CA GLU A 14 -18.53 28.60 -10.37
C GLU A 14 -19.22 28.08 -9.09
N VAL A 15 -18.63 27.06 -8.46
CA VAL A 15 -18.98 26.65 -7.10
C VAL A 15 -18.09 27.48 -6.18
N ASP A 16 -18.70 28.36 -5.39
CA ASP A 16 -18.03 29.12 -4.33
C ASP A 16 -17.42 28.15 -3.32
N VAL A 17 -16.13 27.88 -3.49
CA VAL A 17 -15.26 27.36 -2.44
C VAL A 17 -14.92 28.57 -1.58
N GLU A 18 -15.40 28.62 -0.33
CA GLU A 18 -14.96 29.64 0.64
C GLU A 18 -13.43 29.64 0.68
N ALA A 19 -12.86 30.69 0.09
CA ALA A 19 -11.43 30.92 0.09
C ALA A 19 -10.97 31.11 1.54
N GLY A 20 -10.13 30.21 2.03
CA GLY A 20 -9.26 30.51 3.17
C GLY A 20 -8.52 31.83 2.93
N PRO A 21 -8.07 32.54 3.98
CA PRO A 21 -7.61 33.91 3.86
C PRO A 21 -6.56 34.03 2.75
N ALA A 22 -6.78 34.94 1.79
CA ALA A 22 -5.83 35.17 0.71
C ALA A 22 -4.49 35.63 1.30
N TRP A 23 -3.47 34.77 1.24
CA TRP A 23 -2.09 35.07 1.64
C TRP A 23 -1.38 36.02 0.64
N ASP A 24 -2.13 36.69 -0.24
CA ASP A 24 -1.60 37.57 -1.29
C ASP A 24 -1.04 38.91 -0.77
N ALA A 25 -1.16 39.19 0.53
CA ALA A 25 -0.43 40.28 1.16
C ALA A 25 1.01 39.85 1.45
N ALA A 26 1.97 40.42 0.70
CA ALA A 26 3.39 40.23 0.97
C ALA A 26 3.71 40.52 2.44
N LEU A 27 4.33 39.56 3.14
CA LEU A 27 4.78 39.74 4.52
C LEU A 27 5.68 41.00 4.61
N PRO A 28 5.58 41.80 5.69
CA PRO A 28 6.50 42.92 5.91
C PRO A 28 7.95 42.50 5.77
N SER A 29 8.78 43.32 5.13
CA SER A 29 10.18 42.98 4.81
C SER A 29 10.99 42.55 6.03
N GLU A 30 10.76 43.18 7.18
CA GLU A 30 11.42 42.83 8.45
C GLU A 30 11.03 41.42 8.93
N LEU A 31 9.75 41.07 8.85
CA LEU A 31 9.26 39.75 9.24
C LEU A 31 9.76 38.67 8.29
N THR A 32 9.82 38.96 6.99
CA THR A 32 10.42 38.06 5.99
C THR A 32 11.90 37.80 6.29
N GLN A 33 12.67 38.83 6.67
CA GLN A 33 14.08 38.67 7.05
C GLN A 33 14.24 37.87 8.34
N VAL A 34 13.37 38.07 9.34
CA VAL A 34 13.37 37.30 10.60
C VAL A 34 13.06 35.83 10.34
N ILE A 35 12.00 35.54 9.58
CA ILE A 35 11.63 34.16 9.22
C ILE A 35 12.78 33.51 8.44
N MET A 36 13.32 34.19 7.41
CA MET A 36 14.48 33.68 6.67
C MET A 36 15.68 33.45 7.59
N GLY A 37 15.95 34.34 8.54
CA GLY A 37 17.06 34.20 9.49
C GLY A 37 16.99 32.92 10.35
N HIS A 38 15.79 32.41 10.61
CA HIS A 38 15.57 31.16 11.35
C HIS A 38 15.60 29.91 10.49
N LEU A 39 15.48 30.03 9.17
CA LEU A 39 15.56 28.91 8.24
C LEU A 39 17.02 28.58 7.91
N PRO A 40 17.37 27.31 7.67
CA PRO A 40 18.60 26.95 6.97
C PRO A 40 18.69 27.64 5.59
N LEU A 41 19.92 27.84 5.07
CA LEU A 41 20.14 28.56 3.82
C LEU A 41 19.39 27.93 2.62
N GLU A 42 19.26 26.60 2.62
CA GLU A 42 18.52 25.83 1.63
C GLU A 42 17.02 26.14 1.65
N ASP A 43 16.41 26.16 2.84
CA ASP A 43 14.99 26.48 3.02
C ASP A 43 14.69 27.96 2.72
N ARG A 44 15.64 28.87 3.01
CA ARG A 44 15.55 30.28 2.54
C ARG A 44 15.54 30.33 1.01
N GLY A 45 16.42 29.56 0.37
CA GLY A 45 16.50 29.45 -1.08
C GLY A 45 15.19 28.93 -1.68
N ARG A 46 14.68 27.80 -1.19
CA ARG A 46 13.39 27.22 -1.60
C ARG A 46 12.26 28.22 -1.41
N TRP A 47 12.18 28.85 -0.25
CA TRP A 47 11.15 29.83 0.04
C TRP A 47 11.23 31.05 -0.88
N SER A 48 12.43 31.55 -1.18
CA SER A 48 12.64 32.66 -2.12
C SER A 48 12.22 32.36 -3.56
N LEU A 49 11.99 31.09 -3.91
CA LEU A 49 11.57 30.68 -5.24
C LEU A 49 10.06 30.39 -5.35
N THR A 50 9.33 30.35 -4.24
CA THR A 50 7.91 29.96 -4.18
C THR A 50 6.99 30.85 -5.01
N ASN A 51 7.26 32.15 -5.11
CA ASN A 51 6.50 33.07 -5.97
C ASN A 51 7.36 34.24 -6.48
N SER A 52 6.82 35.04 -7.41
CA SER A 52 7.54 36.16 -8.02
C SER A 52 7.88 37.29 -7.03
N VAL A 53 7.04 37.51 -6.02
CA VAL A 53 7.21 38.57 -5.01
C VAL A 53 8.38 38.26 -4.07
N THR A 54 8.42 37.04 -3.51
CA THR A 54 9.51 36.57 -2.64
C THR A 54 10.85 36.50 -3.37
N ARG A 55 10.82 36.11 -4.66
CA ARG A 55 12.00 36.12 -5.53
C ARG A 55 12.54 37.52 -5.78
N ALA A 56 11.67 38.47 -6.13
CA ALA A 56 12.04 39.86 -6.35
C ALA A 56 12.53 40.53 -5.06
N PHE A 57 11.89 40.22 -3.93
CA PHE A 57 12.32 40.66 -2.60
C PHE A 57 13.75 40.19 -2.34
N ALA A 58 14.01 38.89 -2.37
CA ALA A 58 15.33 38.32 -2.11
C ALA A 58 16.42 38.90 -3.03
N ALA A 59 16.13 39.08 -4.32
CA ALA A 59 17.05 39.67 -5.29
C ALA A 59 17.38 41.16 -5.02
N ALA A 60 16.50 41.88 -4.32
CA ALA A 60 16.68 43.30 -3.98
C ALA A 60 17.39 43.52 -2.63
N GLN A 61 17.60 42.47 -1.83
CA GLN A 61 18.18 42.61 -0.49
C GLN A 61 19.72 42.68 -0.52
N PRO A 62 20.38 43.33 0.45
CA PRO A 62 21.83 43.27 0.58
C PRO A 62 22.31 41.84 0.89
N TRP A 63 23.45 41.45 0.32
CA TRP A 63 24.07 40.11 0.49
C TRP A 63 24.26 39.68 1.96
N ALA A 64 24.45 40.64 2.88
CA ALA A 64 24.63 40.35 4.31
C ALA A 64 23.34 39.95 5.04
N THR A 65 22.16 40.17 4.43
CA THR A 65 20.87 39.84 5.05
C THR A 65 20.47 38.39 4.76
N PRO A 66 19.67 37.74 5.63
CA PRO A 66 19.19 36.37 5.40
C PRO A 66 18.57 36.13 4.01
N ALA A 67 17.79 37.09 3.51
CA ALA A 67 17.21 37.02 2.17
C ALA A 67 18.21 37.32 1.05
N GLY A 68 19.16 38.25 1.25
CA GLY A 68 20.20 38.52 0.26
C GLY A 68 21.22 37.39 0.14
N GLN A 69 21.39 36.58 1.19
CA GLN A 69 22.22 35.37 1.17
C GLN A 69 21.71 34.29 0.22
N THR A 70 20.47 34.38 -0.28
CA THR A 70 19.95 33.48 -1.32
C THR A 70 20.35 33.90 -2.73
N GLN A 71 20.93 35.09 -2.90
CA GLN A 71 21.49 35.53 -4.18
C GLN A 71 22.74 34.73 -4.51
N GLY A 72 22.87 34.35 -5.79
CA GLY A 72 24.05 33.62 -6.26
C GLY A 72 24.23 32.23 -5.63
N LEU A 73 23.19 31.65 -4.99
CA LEU A 73 23.22 30.28 -4.44
C LEU A 73 23.73 29.27 -5.47
N ARG A 74 23.38 29.48 -6.74
CA ARG A 74 23.83 28.71 -7.91
C ARG A 74 25.35 28.65 -8.12
N SER A 75 26.08 29.57 -7.51
CA SER A 75 27.52 29.78 -7.66
C SER A 75 28.28 29.77 -6.33
N ARG A 76 27.61 29.39 -5.23
CA ARG A 76 28.22 29.37 -3.89
C ARG A 76 29.03 28.10 -3.68
N GLY A 77 30.32 28.26 -3.37
CA GLY A 77 31.25 27.17 -3.07
C GLY A 77 31.36 26.82 -1.58
N ASP A 78 30.63 27.52 -0.72
CA ASP A 78 30.64 27.32 0.74
C ASP A 78 29.48 26.46 1.25
N LEU A 79 28.68 25.90 0.33
CA LEU A 79 27.72 24.85 0.63
C LEU A 79 28.46 23.53 0.83
N ASP A 80 27.93 22.66 1.68
CA ASP A 80 28.49 21.32 1.92
C ASP A 80 28.42 20.42 0.68
N PHE A 81 27.71 20.85 -0.37
CA PHE A 81 27.56 20.18 -1.66
C PHE A 81 27.80 21.17 -2.82
N ARG A 82 28.21 20.64 -3.98
CA ARG A 82 28.33 21.43 -5.22
C ARG A 82 27.04 21.36 -6.02
N THR A 83 26.63 22.45 -6.66
CA THR A 83 25.54 22.39 -7.64
C THR A 83 26.13 22.16 -9.02
N ILE A 84 25.63 21.15 -9.74
CA ILE A 84 26.15 20.73 -11.05
C ILE A 84 25.09 21.00 -12.10
N TYR A 85 25.42 21.77 -13.13
CA TYR A 85 24.48 22.22 -14.17
C TYR A 85 24.63 21.44 -15.47
N THR A 86 25.83 20.94 -15.78
CA THR A 86 26.11 20.27 -17.05
C THR A 86 26.63 18.86 -16.85
N GLN A 87 26.46 18.00 -17.85
CA GLN A 87 27.03 16.64 -17.82
C GLN A 87 28.55 16.69 -17.75
N HIS A 88 29.18 17.66 -18.42
CA HIS A 88 30.63 17.82 -18.39
C HIS A 88 31.16 18.08 -16.97
N GLU A 89 30.52 18.99 -16.22
CA GLU A 89 30.87 19.25 -14.81
C GLU A 89 30.69 18.02 -13.92
N LEU A 90 29.66 17.20 -14.19
CA LEU A 90 29.45 15.92 -13.49
C LEU A 90 30.60 14.95 -13.79
N ASP A 91 30.92 14.74 -15.06
CA ASP A 91 31.97 13.81 -15.48
C ASP A 91 33.35 14.21 -14.94
N GLU A 92 33.68 15.50 -14.94
CA GLU A 92 34.90 16.01 -14.31
C GLU A 92 34.91 15.75 -12.80
N SER A 93 33.79 16.01 -12.12
CA SER A 93 33.66 15.79 -10.68
C SER A 93 33.77 14.31 -10.29
N LEU A 94 33.31 13.39 -11.16
CA LEU A 94 33.40 11.95 -10.94
C LEU A 94 34.82 11.40 -11.07
N ASN A 95 35.72 12.14 -11.75
CA ASN A 95 37.14 11.80 -11.87
C ASN A 95 37.98 12.31 -10.69
N ASP A 96 37.42 13.16 -9.82
CA ASP A 96 38.08 13.64 -8.61
C ASP A 96 38.23 12.47 -7.60
N PRO A 97 39.39 12.29 -6.95
CA PRO A 97 39.56 11.32 -5.87
C PRO A 97 38.71 11.60 -4.63
N VAL A 98 38.14 12.80 -4.46
CA VAL A 98 37.31 13.17 -3.32
C VAL A 98 35.87 12.63 -3.48
N PRO A 99 35.20 12.19 -2.39
CA PRO A 99 33.78 11.84 -2.45
C PRO A 99 32.93 12.98 -3.01
N LEU A 100 32.11 12.68 -4.01
CA LEU A 100 31.25 13.67 -4.64
C LEU A 100 29.98 13.88 -3.81
N HIS A 101 29.78 15.12 -3.36
CA HIS A 101 28.54 15.58 -2.73
C HIS A 101 27.94 16.69 -3.59
N PHE A 102 26.77 16.45 -4.20
CA PHE A 102 26.21 17.39 -5.17
C PHE A 102 24.69 17.43 -5.25
N ALA A 103 24.19 18.54 -5.80
CA ALA A 103 22.81 18.73 -6.23
C ALA A 103 22.74 18.99 -7.75
N PRO A 104 21.75 18.43 -8.47
CA PRO A 104 21.45 18.85 -9.84
C PRO A 104 20.96 20.31 -9.85
N GLY A 105 21.59 21.13 -10.67
CA GLY A 105 21.22 22.51 -10.89
C GLY A 105 19.97 22.64 -11.76
N GLY A 106 19.35 23.82 -11.73
CA GLY A 106 18.16 24.11 -12.53
C GLY A 106 18.19 25.43 -13.29
N GLY A 107 17.16 25.63 -14.12
CA GLY A 107 17.04 26.75 -15.05
C GLY A 107 17.44 26.39 -16.48
N ASP A 108 17.38 27.37 -17.38
CA ASP A 108 17.44 27.17 -18.84
C ASP A 108 18.79 26.63 -19.36
N ARG A 109 19.83 26.66 -18.52
CA ARG A 109 21.17 26.16 -18.84
C ARG A 109 21.47 24.79 -18.21
N ALA A 110 20.56 24.27 -17.39
CA ALA A 110 20.76 22.99 -16.73
C ALA A 110 20.46 21.83 -17.70
N GLU A 111 21.43 20.94 -17.86
CA GLU A 111 21.30 19.74 -18.66
C GLU A 111 20.70 18.60 -17.83
N PRO A 112 19.97 17.66 -18.46
CA PRO A 112 19.58 16.41 -17.80
C PRO A 112 20.81 15.58 -17.45
N LEU A 113 21.11 15.49 -16.16
CA LEU A 113 22.30 14.77 -15.69
C LEU A 113 22.06 13.26 -15.66
N THR A 114 23.00 12.51 -16.25
CA THR A 114 23.08 11.05 -16.19
C THR A 114 24.28 10.64 -15.36
N LEU A 115 24.02 9.97 -14.23
CA LEU A 115 25.07 9.43 -13.40
C LEU A 115 25.42 8.02 -13.89
N TYR A 116 26.60 7.92 -14.50
CA TYR A 116 27.21 6.65 -14.87
C TYR A 116 28.57 6.52 -14.18
N ARG A 117 28.65 5.66 -13.16
CA ARG A 117 29.92 5.35 -12.48
C ARG A 117 30.09 3.84 -12.29
N PRO A 118 31.05 3.19 -12.97
CA PRO A 118 31.43 1.83 -12.62
C PRO A 118 31.91 1.79 -11.16
N ALA A 119 31.64 0.69 -10.45
CA ALA A 119 31.65 0.54 -8.99
C ALA A 119 32.93 0.95 -8.19
N ALA A 120 33.97 1.49 -8.83
CA ALA A 120 35.28 1.76 -8.24
C ALA A 120 35.45 3.16 -7.57
N GLY A 121 34.47 4.05 -7.67
CA GLY A 121 34.65 5.47 -7.32
C GLY A 121 34.24 5.92 -5.90
N GLY A 122 33.78 5.01 -5.03
CA GLY A 122 33.23 5.37 -3.72
C GLY A 122 31.82 5.97 -3.78
N THR A 123 31.23 6.18 -2.61
CA THR A 123 29.84 6.65 -2.45
C THR A 123 29.67 8.11 -2.87
N ILE A 124 28.60 8.37 -3.61
CA ILE A 124 28.17 9.70 -4.05
C ILE A 124 27.01 10.13 -3.16
N ARG A 125 27.07 11.36 -2.64
CA ARG A 125 25.96 11.98 -1.93
C ARG A 125 25.17 12.87 -2.87
N LEU A 126 23.90 12.53 -3.08
CA LEU A 126 22.97 13.31 -3.89
C LEU A 126 22.00 14.03 -2.95
N VAL A 127 21.91 15.35 -3.07
CA VAL A 127 21.02 16.16 -2.25
C VAL A 127 19.99 16.93 -3.07
N GLY A 128 18.81 17.11 -2.49
CA GLY A 128 17.76 17.97 -3.03
C GLY A 128 18.16 19.44 -2.95
N GLY A 129 18.90 19.92 -3.94
CA GLY A 129 19.34 21.31 -3.99
C GLY A 129 18.20 22.32 -4.13
N ILE A 130 18.53 23.59 -3.96
CA ILE A 130 17.58 24.73 -4.03
C ILE A 130 16.83 24.81 -5.35
N ASP A 131 17.47 24.40 -6.45
CA ASP A 131 16.85 24.42 -7.78
C ASP A 131 15.85 23.25 -7.99
N GLY A 132 15.82 22.27 -7.08
CA GLY A 132 14.82 21.18 -7.02
C GLY A 132 14.78 20.28 -8.26
N LYS A 133 15.80 20.33 -9.13
CA LYS A 133 15.83 19.52 -10.34
C LYS A 133 16.26 18.08 -10.02
N PRO A 134 15.64 17.09 -10.67
CA PRO A 134 16.02 15.71 -10.47
C PRO A 134 17.35 15.39 -11.14
N LEU A 135 18.06 14.40 -10.60
CA LEU A 135 18.99 13.61 -11.38
C LEU A 135 18.17 12.85 -12.43
N ALA A 136 18.41 13.09 -13.71
CA ALA A 136 17.57 12.55 -14.77
C ALA A 136 17.70 11.02 -14.85
N GLU A 137 18.92 10.50 -14.78
CA GLU A 137 19.16 9.05 -14.82
C GLU A 137 20.28 8.62 -13.86
N LEU A 138 20.03 7.56 -13.11
CA LEU A 138 21.02 6.79 -12.37
C LEU A 138 21.25 5.45 -13.10
N ASN A 139 22.45 5.26 -13.65
CA ASN A 139 22.81 4.09 -14.44
C ASN A 139 24.12 3.44 -13.96
N GLY A 140 24.34 3.42 -12.65
CA GLY A 140 25.53 2.84 -12.03
C GLY A 140 25.98 3.60 -10.79
N GLY A 141 26.93 3.04 -10.05
CA GLY A 141 27.50 3.67 -8.86
C GLY A 141 26.74 3.38 -7.57
N VAL A 142 27.21 3.98 -6.48
CA VAL A 142 26.61 3.90 -5.15
C VAL A 142 26.21 5.31 -4.73
N VAL A 143 24.92 5.54 -4.55
CA VAL A 143 24.33 6.86 -4.26
C VAL A 143 23.59 6.82 -2.93
N ASP A 144 23.95 7.73 -2.03
CA ASP A 144 23.13 8.08 -0.87
C ASP A 144 22.36 9.35 -1.22
N ALA A 145 21.04 9.24 -1.38
CA ALA A 145 20.16 10.33 -1.78
C ALA A 145 19.36 10.84 -0.57
N PHE A 146 19.39 12.15 -0.31
CA PHE A 146 18.70 12.74 0.83
C PHE A 146 18.24 14.19 0.62
N GLY A 147 17.53 14.74 1.61
CA GLY A 147 17.18 16.17 1.65
C GLY A 147 16.24 16.63 0.54
N GLY A 148 15.34 15.77 0.08
CA GLY A 148 14.43 16.03 -1.04
C GLY A 148 15.04 15.75 -2.42
N ALA A 149 16.16 15.02 -2.48
CA ALA A 149 16.74 14.59 -3.76
C ALA A 149 15.72 13.80 -4.58
N VAL A 150 15.70 14.03 -5.90
CA VAL A 150 14.85 13.28 -6.83
C VAL A 150 15.74 12.63 -7.89
N ILE A 151 15.53 11.35 -8.13
CA ILE A 151 16.11 10.59 -9.24
C ILE A 151 14.94 10.21 -10.14
N SER A 152 14.89 10.74 -11.36
CA SER A 152 13.77 10.45 -12.26
C SER A 152 13.76 8.99 -12.68
N VAL A 153 14.89 8.48 -13.18
CA VAL A 153 14.98 7.09 -13.65
C VAL A 153 16.18 6.38 -13.05
N MET A 154 15.97 5.21 -12.43
CA MET A 154 17.03 4.33 -11.96
C MET A 154 17.09 3.06 -12.82
N LYS A 155 18.13 2.95 -13.65
CA LYS A 155 18.40 1.80 -14.54
C LYS A 155 19.49 0.87 -14.01
N GLY A 156 20.13 1.19 -12.90
CA GLY A 156 21.18 0.37 -12.31
C GLY A 156 21.80 1.00 -11.06
N GLY A 157 22.89 0.42 -10.58
CA GLY A 157 23.61 0.89 -9.40
C GLY A 157 22.94 0.53 -8.07
N ARG A 158 23.41 1.18 -7.00
CA ARG A 158 22.88 1.08 -5.64
C ARG A 158 22.44 2.47 -5.18
N ALA A 159 21.21 2.58 -4.69
CA ALA A 159 20.68 3.80 -4.10
C ALA A 159 20.21 3.55 -2.66
N SER A 160 20.56 4.43 -1.73
CA SER A 160 19.95 4.52 -0.40
C SER A 160 19.17 5.82 -0.32
N LEU A 161 17.88 5.75 -0.02
CA LEU A 161 16.96 6.90 -0.02
C LEU A 161 16.55 7.23 1.42
N CYS A 162 16.72 8.49 1.83
CA CYS A 162 16.19 9.05 3.07
C CYS A 162 15.65 10.45 2.79
N ASP A 163 14.36 10.70 2.94
CA ASP A 163 13.68 11.92 2.47
C ASP A 163 13.99 12.21 0.98
N ALA A 164 14.12 11.18 0.16
CA ALA A 164 14.47 11.27 -1.26
C ALA A 164 13.55 10.40 -2.11
N THR A 165 13.40 10.74 -3.39
CA THR A 165 12.47 10.07 -4.30
C THR A 165 13.19 9.46 -5.50
N VAL A 166 12.87 8.21 -5.83
CA VAL A 166 13.05 7.66 -7.18
C VAL A 166 11.68 7.60 -7.85
N THR A 167 11.54 8.22 -9.02
CA THR A 167 10.26 8.16 -9.74
C THR A 167 10.08 6.79 -10.38
N ASP A 168 10.99 6.36 -11.26
CA ASP A 168 10.90 5.07 -11.96
C ASP A 168 12.15 4.22 -11.71
N LYS A 169 11.98 3.10 -10.99
CA LYS A 169 13.06 2.13 -10.72
C LYS A 169 12.91 0.89 -11.58
N TYR A 170 13.83 0.69 -12.52
CA TYR A 170 13.83 -0.46 -13.43
C TYR A 170 14.80 -1.57 -13.05
N ALA A 171 15.92 -1.24 -12.41
CA ALA A 171 16.92 -2.22 -11.99
C ALA A 171 17.78 -1.69 -10.84
N GLY A 172 18.85 -2.42 -10.51
CA GLY A 172 19.74 -2.09 -9.41
C GLY A 172 19.16 -2.41 -8.04
N TYR A 173 19.88 -2.00 -7.01
CA TYR A 173 19.55 -2.25 -5.60
C TYR A 173 19.13 -0.94 -4.92
N CYS A 174 17.97 -0.91 -4.28
CA CYS A 174 17.48 0.28 -3.59
C CYS A 174 17.10 -0.02 -2.14
N GLU A 175 17.57 0.81 -1.21
CA GLU A 175 17.13 0.82 0.19
C GLU A 175 16.31 2.08 0.43
N ILE A 176 15.13 1.93 1.01
CA ILE A 176 14.16 3.00 1.18
C ILE A 176 13.90 3.19 2.67
N TRP A 177 14.35 4.31 3.23
CA TRP A 177 14.29 4.63 4.65
C TRP A 177 13.64 5.99 4.85
N GLY A 178 13.11 6.27 6.06
CA GLY A 178 12.80 7.59 6.60
C GLY A 178 12.40 8.64 5.58
N GLY A 179 11.14 8.64 5.14
CA GLY A 179 10.62 9.60 4.14
C GLY A 179 11.04 9.31 2.68
N GLY A 180 11.94 8.36 2.47
CA GLY A 180 12.34 7.86 1.16
C GLY A 180 11.17 7.23 0.41
N THR A 181 11.10 7.48 -0.89
CA THR A 181 9.97 7.05 -1.74
C THR A 181 10.44 6.48 -3.07
N VAL A 182 9.88 5.34 -3.47
CA VAL A 182 9.90 4.88 -4.86
C VAL A 182 8.48 4.95 -5.42
N VAL A 183 8.27 5.73 -6.47
CA VAL A 183 6.92 5.92 -7.02
C VAL A 183 6.50 4.70 -7.85
N HIS A 184 7.31 4.31 -8.83
CA HIS A 184 7.09 3.11 -9.65
C HIS A 184 8.27 2.17 -9.54
N TYR A 185 8.02 1.01 -8.93
CA TYR A 185 8.99 -0.06 -8.77
C TYR A 185 8.74 -1.11 -9.87
N HIS A 186 9.54 -1.07 -10.93
CA HIS A 186 9.43 -1.97 -12.10
C HIS A 186 10.40 -3.16 -12.06
N GLY A 187 11.51 -3.07 -11.32
CA GLY A 187 12.48 -4.17 -11.25
C GLY A 187 13.71 -3.92 -10.38
N GLY A 188 14.55 -4.94 -10.29
CA GLY A 188 15.75 -4.97 -9.44
C GLY A 188 15.48 -5.41 -8.01
N THR A 189 16.43 -5.20 -7.10
CA THR A 189 16.28 -5.54 -5.67
C THR A 189 15.90 -4.30 -4.87
N GLY A 190 15.01 -4.47 -3.89
CA GLY A 190 14.41 -3.37 -3.15
C GLY A 190 14.11 -3.80 -1.73
N HIS A 191 14.58 -3.02 -0.76
CA HIS A 191 14.22 -3.19 0.63
C HIS A 191 13.54 -1.91 1.13
N CYS A 192 12.32 -2.03 1.62
CA CYS A 192 11.55 -0.94 2.18
C CYS A 192 11.58 -1.05 3.70
N TYR A 193 12.22 -0.09 4.35
CA TYR A 193 12.45 -0.07 5.79
C TYR A 193 11.59 0.99 6.48
N GLU A 194 11.86 1.22 7.76
CA GLU A 194 11.15 2.17 8.60
C GLU A 194 11.02 3.55 7.94
N GLY A 195 9.77 4.01 7.78
CA GLY A 195 9.43 5.29 7.17
C GLY A 195 9.59 5.35 5.65
N GLY A 196 10.07 4.28 5.01
CA GLY A 196 10.15 4.15 3.56
C GLY A 196 8.79 3.86 2.93
N THR A 197 8.60 4.33 1.69
CA THR A 197 7.35 4.12 0.93
C THR A 197 7.62 3.65 -0.49
N ILE A 198 6.88 2.63 -0.92
CA ILE A 198 6.72 2.27 -2.33
C ILE A 198 5.29 2.58 -2.73
N VAL A 199 5.08 3.43 -3.73
CA VAL A 199 3.71 3.77 -4.16
C VAL A 199 3.16 2.64 -5.03
N ASN A 200 3.89 2.21 -6.05
CA ASN A 200 3.44 1.16 -6.97
C ASN A 200 4.52 0.09 -7.15
N HIS A 201 4.29 -1.10 -6.61
CA HIS A 201 5.12 -2.28 -6.89
C HIS A 201 4.58 -3.05 -8.09
N LEU A 202 5.24 -2.89 -9.24
CA LEU A 202 4.83 -3.43 -10.54
C LEU A 202 5.70 -4.61 -10.97
N ALA A 203 6.74 -4.92 -10.20
CA ALA A 203 7.76 -5.86 -10.58
C ALA A 203 7.42 -7.29 -10.17
N THR A 204 7.95 -8.27 -10.90
CA THR A 204 7.76 -9.69 -10.58
C THR A 204 8.81 -10.22 -9.60
N ASN A 205 9.81 -9.42 -9.23
CA ASN A 205 10.84 -9.81 -8.28
C ASN A 205 10.35 -9.78 -6.83
N TYR A 206 11.21 -10.32 -5.95
CA TYR A 206 11.02 -10.29 -4.51
C TYR A 206 11.24 -8.89 -3.92
N LEU A 207 10.44 -8.53 -2.92
CA LEU A 207 10.53 -7.30 -2.14
C LEU A 207 10.56 -7.62 -0.63
N ALA A 208 11.51 -7.06 0.11
CA ALA A 208 11.51 -7.14 1.57
C ALA A 208 10.94 -5.84 2.17
N VAL A 209 9.96 -5.95 3.07
CA VAL A 209 9.35 -4.82 3.77
C VAL A 209 9.45 -5.02 5.28
N ARG A 210 10.04 -4.05 5.99
CA ARG A 210 10.21 -4.07 7.46
C ARG A 210 9.91 -2.68 8.02
N ASN A 211 8.78 -2.51 8.71
CA ASN A 211 8.26 -1.18 9.12
C ASN A 211 8.06 -0.20 7.96
N GLY A 212 8.00 -0.71 6.73
CA GLY A 212 7.84 0.07 5.50
C GLY A 212 6.40 0.08 5.00
N LYS A 213 6.15 0.93 4.01
CA LYS A 213 4.82 1.10 3.41
C LYS A 213 4.84 0.73 1.93
N VAL A 214 3.80 0.03 1.48
CA VAL A 214 3.52 -0.23 0.08
C VAL A 214 2.08 0.16 -0.21
N VAL A 215 1.86 1.14 -1.09
CA VAL A 215 0.48 1.60 -1.37
C VAL A 215 -0.23 0.60 -2.27
N ASN A 216 0.35 0.28 -3.43
CA ASN A 216 -0.20 -0.69 -4.38
C ASN A 216 0.81 -1.78 -4.70
N PHE A 217 0.43 -3.04 -4.47
CA PHE A 217 1.23 -4.21 -4.82
C PHE A 217 0.57 -5.01 -5.94
N TYR A 218 1.13 -4.99 -7.15
CA TYR A 218 0.51 -5.57 -8.35
C TYR A 218 1.06 -6.95 -8.73
N SER A 219 2.32 -7.22 -8.43
CA SER A 219 2.97 -8.46 -8.83
C SER A 219 4.20 -8.76 -7.97
N GLY A 220 4.76 -9.95 -8.18
CA GLY A 220 5.94 -10.45 -7.48
C GLY A 220 5.60 -11.09 -6.14
N SER A 221 6.61 -11.14 -5.28
CA SER A 221 6.50 -11.72 -3.93
C SER A 221 7.04 -10.72 -2.92
N ALA A 222 6.37 -10.55 -1.79
CA ALA A 222 6.83 -9.71 -0.70
C ALA A 222 6.77 -10.43 0.64
N ASP A 223 7.82 -10.26 1.42
CA ASP A 223 7.77 -10.55 2.85
C ASP A 223 7.66 -9.25 3.63
N ALA A 224 6.65 -9.18 4.49
CA ALA A 224 6.32 -8.03 5.30
C ALA A 224 6.44 -8.40 6.79
N TYR A 225 7.30 -7.69 7.51
CA TYR A 225 7.58 -7.95 8.92
C TYR A 225 7.27 -6.73 9.78
N GLU A 226 7.05 -6.98 11.07
CA GLU A 226 6.88 -5.93 12.09
C GLU A 226 5.71 -5.01 11.74
N ARG A 227 5.85 -3.67 11.81
CA ARG A 227 4.76 -2.72 11.53
C ARG A 227 4.71 -2.32 10.06
N SER A 228 4.79 -3.30 9.17
CA SER A 228 4.68 -3.06 7.74
C SER A 228 3.22 -2.80 7.33
N TRP A 229 3.02 -2.03 6.26
CA TRP A 229 1.69 -1.65 5.82
C TRP A 229 1.53 -1.76 4.31
N PHE A 230 0.41 -2.36 3.89
CA PHE A 230 -0.03 -2.48 2.51
C PHE A 230 -1.43 -1.89 2.39
N ALA A 231 -1.64 -0.91 1.51
CA ALA A 231 -2.99 -0.41 1.26
C ALA A 231 -3.78 -1.44 0.43
N THR A 232 -3.29 -1.77 -0.76
CA THR A 232 -3.98 -2.72 -1.64
C THR A 232 -3.02 -3.72 -2.29
N VAL A 233 -3.37 -5.00 -2.18
CA VAL A 233 -2.76 -6.10 -2.93
C VAL A 233 -3.66 -6.43 -4.11
N HIS A 234 -3.18 -6.11 -5.31
CA HIS A 234 -3.86 -6.34 -6.60
C HIS A 234 -3.41 -7.62 -7.29
N GLY A 235 -2.38 -8.28 -6.80
CA GLY A 235 -1.81 -9.49 -7.38
C GLY A 235 -0.52 -9.90 -6.69
N GLY A 236 0.13 -10.95 -7.19
CA GLY A 236 1.35 -11.49 -6.59
C GLY A 236 1.08 -12.18 -5.24
N GLN A 237 2.11 -12.24 -4.40
CA GLN A 237 2.05 -12.94 -3.11
C GLN A 237 2.64 -12.08 -2.00
N VAL A 238 1.88 -11.85 -0.92
CA VAL A 238 2.35 -11.14 0.27
C VAL A 238 2.29 -12.08 1.46
N HIS A 239 3.43 -12.33 2.10
CA HIS A 239 3.49 -12.98 3.39
C HIS A 239 3.67 -11.94 4.49
N ALA A 240 2.74 -11.91 5.44
CA ALA A 240 2.67 -10.92 6.49
C ALA A 240 2.91 -11.55 7.87
N TRP A 241 3.89 -11.00 8.60
CA TRP A 241 4.28 -11.39 9.95
C TRP A 241 4.29 -10.19 10.90
N GLY A 242 4.21 -10.47 12.20
CA GLY A 242 4.13 -9.44 13.23
C GLY A 242 2.91 -8.52 13.03
N ASP A 243 3.03 -7.27 13.48
CA ASP A 243 1.96 -6.26 13.42
C ASP A 243 1.74 -5.69 12.00
N THR A 244 1.90 -6.51 10.95
CA THR A 244 1.71 -6.09 9.56
C THR A 244 0.23 -5.92 9.27
N LEU A 245 -0.13 -4.82 8.60
CA LEU A 245 -1.50 -4.54 8.16
C LEU A 245 -1.59 -4.56 6.64
N VAL A 246 -2.51 -5.36 6.11
CA VAL A 246 -3.00 -5.27 4.73
C VAL A 246 -4.43 -4.75 4.77
N GLU A 247 -4.73 -3.63 4.12
CA GLU A 247 -6.09 -3.08 4.16
C GLU A 247 -7.02 -3.83 3.19
N GLU A 248 -6.60 -4.05 1.95
CA GLU A 248 -7.44 -4.70 0.95
C GLU A 248 -6.67 -5.71 0.08
N LEU A 249 -7.29 -6.87 -0.14
CA LEU A 249 -6.90 -7.85 -1.16
C LEU A 249 -7.95 -7.87 -2.28
N THR A 250 -7.54 -7.60 -3.52
CA THR A 250 -8.43 -7.66 -4.69
C THR A 250 -8.12 -8.84 -5.61
N ASP A 251 -6.86 -9.27 -5.69
CA ASP A 251 -6.42 -10.50 -6.36
C ASP A 251 -5.00 -10.90 -5.86
N GLY A 252 -4.54 -12.12 -6.19
CA GLY A 252 -3.29 -12.68 -5.70
C GLY A 252 -3.44 -13.47 -4.41
N LEU A 253 -2.36 -13.59 -3.63
CA LEU A 253 -2.32 -14.36 -2.39
C LEU A 253 -1.83 -13.50 -1.22
N VAL A 254 -2.55 -13.53 -0.10
CA VAL A 254 -2.07 -13.00 1.19
C VAL A 254 -1.98 -14.14 2.21
N VAL A 255 -0.81 -14.29 2.82
CA VAL A 255 -0.58 -15.27 3.90
C VAL A 255 -0.37 -14.52 5.20
N LEU A 256 -1.22 -14.77 6.20
CA LEU A 256 -1.21 -14.08 7.49
C LEU A 256 -0.68 -14.99 8.59
N HIS A 257 0.31 -14.48 9.31
CA HIS A 257 0.96 -15.15 10.43
C HIS A 257 0.90 -14.29 11.70
N GLU A 258 0.95 -14.93 12.87
CA GLU A 258 1.11 -14.26 14.17
C GLU A 258 0.05 -13.19 14.46
N SER A 259 0.43 -11.91 14.52
CA SER A 259 -0.46 -10.76 14.75
C SER A 259 -0.82 -9.99 13.47
N ALA A 260 -0.51 -10.54 12.28
CA ALA A 260 -0.80 -9.87 11.02
C ALA A 260 -2.30 -9.73 10.77
N ALA A 261 -2.71 -8.60 10.22
CA ALA A 261 -4.10 -8.25 9.99
C ALA A 261 -4.39 -8.04 8.51
N LEU A 262 -5.57 -8.47 8.07
CA LEU A 262 -6.15 -8.16 6.77
C LEU A 262 -7.58 -7.65 6.99
N VAL A 263 -7.90 -6.47 6.47
CA VAL A 263 -9.21 -5.85 6.73
C VAL A 263 -10.27 -6.38 5.76
N SER A 264 -10.03 -6.29 4.45
CA SER A 264 -11.02 -6.63 3.43
C SER A 264 -10.49 -7.56 2.34
N VAL A 265 -11.30 -8.53 1.95
CA VAL A 265 -11.06 -9.45 0.83
C VAL A 265 -12.15 -9.27 -0.23
N ARG A 266 -11.76 -8.78 -1.39
CA ARG A 266 -12.62 -8.60 -2.57
C ARG A 266 -12.42 -9.72 -3.62
N GLY A 267 -11.23 -10.34 -3.64
CA GLY A 267 -10.86 -11.43 -4.53
C GLY A 267 -9.55 -12.09 -4.08
N GLY A 268 -8.97 -12.95 -4.92
CA GLY A 268 -7.72 -13.67 -4.59
C GLY A 268 -7.88 -14.81 -3.58
N GLU A 269 -6.75 -15.22 -2.99
CA GLU A 269 -6.62 -16.29 -2.00
C GLU A 269 -6.04 -15.72 -0.69
N VAL A 270 -6.56 -16.18 0.44
CA VAL A 270 -6.02 -15.87 1.77
C VAL A 270 -5.73 -17.15 2.53
N ARG A 271 -4.54 -17.25 3.12
CA ARG A 271 -4.22 -18.28 4.12
C ARG A 271 -4.04 -17.62 5.46
N HIS A 272 -4.98 -17.89 6.37
CA HIS A 272 -5.10 -17.16 7.62
C HIS A 272 -4.78 -18.07 8.81
N SER A 273 -3.69 -17.73 9.51
CA SER A 273 -3.26 -18.39 10.75
C SER A 273 -2.92 -17.38 11.86
N SER A 274 -3.33 -16.12 11.68
CA SER A 274 -3.07 -15.05 12.64
C SER A 274 -4.19 -14.95 13.69
N SER A 275 -3.89 -14.30 14.80
CA SER A 275 -4.85 -14.08 15.90
C SER A 275 -5.81 -12.92 15.65
N VAL A 276 -5.67 -12.20 14.54
CA VAL A 276 -6.47 -11.01 14.22
C VAL A 276 -7.57 -11.41 13.22
N PRO A 277 -8.86 -11.19 13.52
CA PRO A 277 -9.94 -11.48 12.59
C PRO A 277 -9.84 -10.65 11.31
N ILE A 278 -10.24 -11.26 10.19
CA ILE A 278 -10.52 -10.52 8.96
C ILE A 278 -11.91 -9.89 9.11
N THR A 279 -12.02 -8.59 8.82
CA THR A 279 -13.29 -7.86 9.02
C THR A 279 -14.33 -8.25 7.96
N GLU A 280 -13.97 -8.27 6.69
CA GLU A 280 -14.93 -8.55 5.61
C GLU A 280 -14.35 -9.40 4.48
N VAL A 281 -15.13 -10.38 4.04
CA VAL A 281 -14.89 -11.17 2.83
C VAL A 281 -16.11 -11.03 1.91
N SER A 282 -15.93 -10.45 0.73
CA SER A 282 -16.99 -10.35 -0.28
C SER A 282 -16.71 -11.14 -1.56
N GLY A 283 -15.52 -11.74 -1.67
CA GLY A 283 -15.09 -12.55 -2.80
C GLY A 283 -13.81 -13.31 -2.49
N GLY A 284 -13.30 -14.08 -3.46
CA GLY A 284 -12.08 -14.87 -3.30
C GLY A 284 -12.27 -16.16 -2.48
N VAL A 285 -11.14 -16.72 -2.04
CA VAL A 285 -11.05 -17.94 -1.24
C VAL A 285 -10.25 -17.66 0.02
N VAL A 286 -10.80 -17.98 1.19
CA VAL A 286 -10.14 -17.76 2.49
C VAL A 286 -10.04 -19.09 3.24
N GLU A 287 -8.82 -19.49 3.60
CA GLU A 287 -8.55 -20.68 4.41
C GLU A 287 -8.19 -20.26 5.84
N LEU A 288 -9.03 -20.61 6.82
CA LEU A 288 -8.82 -20.32 8.23
C LEU A 288 -8.26 -21.53 8.96
N ASN A 289 -7.18 -21.32 9.72
CA ASN A 289 -6.55 -22.35 10.53
C ASN A 289 -6.19 -21.82 11.92
N ALA A 290 -5.93 -22.75 12.85
CA ALA A 290 -5.38 -22.44 14.18
C ALA A 290 -6.17 -21.39 14.98
N GLY A 291 -7.50 -21.41 14.90
CA GLY A 291 -8.36 -20.47 15.61
C GLY A 291 -8.52 -19.10 14.93
N ALA A 292 -8.07 -18.95 13.68
CA ALA A 292 -8.29 -17.75 12.88
C ALA A 292 -9.79 -17.45 12.70
N ALA A 293 -10.12 -16.20 12.40
CA ALA A 293 -11.50 -15.76 12.36
C ALA A 293 -11.82 -14.78 11.22
N VAL A 294 -13.08 -14.79 10.78
CA VAL A 294 -13.67 -13.80 9.88
C VAL A 294 -14.95 -13.26 10.52
N ASP A 295 -15.14 -11.95 10.52
CA ASP A 295 -16.32 -11.31 11.09
C ASP A 295 -17.52 -11.37 10.12
N SER A 296 -17.33 -11.02 8.84
CA SER A 296 -18.43 -10.99 7.87
C SER A 296 -18.05 -11.59 6.52
N VAL A 297 -18.92 -12.45 6.00
CA VAL A 297 -18.83 -13.04 4.65
C VAL A 297 -20.09 -12.71 3.86
N THR A 298 -19.94 -12.02 2.74
CA THR A 298 -21.04 -11.68 1.83
C THR A 298 -20.94 -12.38 0.47
N GLY A 299 -19.77 -12.96 0.16
CA GLY A 299 -19.50 -13.71 -1.07
C GLY A 299 -18.15 -14.42 -1.01
N GLY A 300 -17.84 -15.21 -2.04
CA GLY A 300 -16.63 -16.03 -2.08
C GLY A 300 -16.77 -17.37 -1.37
N ARG A 301 -15.62 -17.97 -1.02
CA ARG A 301 -15.53 -19.23 -0.30
C ARG A 301 -14.67 -19.09 0.95
N VAL A 302 -15.13 -19.62 2.08
CA VAL A 302 -14.37 -19.69 3.33
C VAL A 302 -14.28 -21.13 3.81
N ASP A 303 -13.06 -21.63 4.00
CA ASP A 303 -12.78 -22.96 4.53
C ASP A 303 -12.22 -22.82 5.95
N ALA A 304 -13.04 -23.09 6.97
CA ALA A 304 -12.69 -22.94 8.37
C ALA A 304 -12.33 -24.29 9.03
N ARG A 305 -11.09 -24.40 9.52
CA ARG A 305 -10.56 -25.61 10.18
C ARG A 305 -9.82 -25.28 11.47
N GLY A 306 -9.58 -26.30 12.30
CA GLY A 306 -8.71 -26.19 13.47
C GLY A 306 -9.25 -25.23 14.54
N GLY A 307 -10.55 -25.27 14.82
CA GLY A 307 -11.21 -24.42 15.80
C GLY A 307 -11.39 -22.96 15.36
N SER A 308 -11.37 -22.70 14.06
CA SER A 308 -11.57 -21.36 13.48
C SER A 308 -13.03 -20.89 13.59
N ALA A 309 -13.28 -19.60 13.37
CA ALA A 309 -14.61 -19.03 13.49
C ALA A 309 -14.99 -18.15 12.29
N VAL A 310 -16.24 -18.29 11.84
CA VAL A 310 -16.89 -17.32 10.95
C VAL A 310 -18.08 -16.75 11.71
N HIS A 311 -18.11 -15.43 11.92
CA HIS A 311 -19.15 -14.83 12.75
C HIS A 311 -20.47 -14.67 11.98
N ALA A 312 -20.46 -14.09 10.78
CA ALA A 312 -21.65 -13.98 9.96
C ALA A 312 -21.36 -14.31 8.49
N ALA A 313 -22.27 -15.04 7.85
CA ALA A 313 -22.28 -15.29 6.41
C ALA A 313 -23.68 -15.03 5.84
N THR A 314 -23.77 -14.20 4.79
CA THR A 314 -25.04 -13.89 4.10
C THR A 314 -25.04 -14.29 2.62
N GLY A 315 -23.93 -14.83 2.13
CA GLY A 315 -23.75 -15.34 0.77
C GLY A 315 -22.44 -16.12 0.66
N GLY A 316 -22.23 -16.74 -0.50
CA GLY A 316 -21.04 -17.57 -0.76
C GLY A 316 -21.15 -18.99 -0.17
N THR A 317 -19.99 -19.65 -0.08
CA THR A 317 -19.87 -21.02 0.42
C THR A 317 -18.95 -21.06 1.64
N VAL A 318 -19.39 -21.69 2.72
CA VAL A 318 -18.60 -21.85 3.94
C VAL A 318 -18.44 -23.33 4.28
N HIS A 319 -17.21 -23.83 4.27
CA HIS A 319 -16.88 -25.14 4.81
C HIS A 319 -16.45 -24.98 6.27
N VAL A 320 -17.05 -25.75 7.18
CA VAL A 320 -16.78 -25.66 8.62
C VAL A 320 -16.45 -27.05 9.15
N GLU A 321 -15.20 -27.25 9.55
CA GLU A 321 -14.67 -28.56 9.92
C GLU A 321 -13.85 -28.50 11.21
N ALA A 322 -13.50 -29.67 11.77
CA ALA A 322 -12.54 -29.79 12.87
C ALA A 322 -12.83 -28.84 14.05
N ARG A 323 -14.05 -28.95 14.58
CA ARG A 323 -14.57 -28.14 15.71
C ARG A 323 -14.63 -26.63 15.47
N SER A 324 -14.57 -26.20 14.21
CA SER A 324 -14.78 -24.79 13.85
C SER A 324 -16.25 -24.38 13.97
N VAL A 325 -16.51 -23.08 14.01
CA VAL A 325 -17.83 -22.51 14.28
C VAL A 325 -18.25 -21.53 13.20
N LEU A 326 -19.49 -21.65 12.72
CA LEU A 326 -20.20 -20.62 11.98
C LEU A 326 -21.36 -20.11 12.83
N HIS A 327 -21.25 -18.90 13.35
CA HIS A 327 -22.21 -18.36 14.33
C HIS A 327 -23.53 -17.95 13.71
N HIS A 328 -23.55 -17.48 12.46
CA HIS A 328 -24.78 -17.08 11.79
C HIS A 328 -24.65 -17.17 10.27
N ALA A 329 -25.31 -18.16 9.67
CA ALA A 329 -25.52 -18.26 8.23
C ALA A 329 -26.93 -17.79 7.87
N ALA A 330 -27.06 -16.89 6.89
CA ALA A 330 -28.33 -16.43 6.36
C ALA A 330 -28.24 -16.15 4.86
N GLY A 331 -29.32 -15.64 4.27
CA GLY A 331 -29.40 -15.41 2.83
C GLY A 331 -29.14 -16.70 2.05
N ASN A 332 -28.55 -16.59 0.86
CA ASN A 332 -28.25 -17.75 0.01
C ASN A 332 -26.91 -18.42 0.37
N THR A 333 -26.50 -18.39 1.65
CA THR A 333 -25.26 -19.05 2.09
C THR A 333 -25.39 -20.56 1.95
N VAL A 334 -24.37 -21.19 1.37
CA VAL A 334 -24.22 -22.65 1.34
C VAL A 334 -23.19 -23.06 2.38
N VAL A 335 -23.54 -23.97 3.27
CA VAL A 335 -22.67 -24.42 4.36
C VAL A 335 -22.44 -25.92 4.28
N HIS A 336 -21.19 -26.35 4.35
CA HIS A 336 -20.82 -27.77 4.51
C HIS A 336 -20.17 -27.96 5.89
N ALA A 337 -20.85 -28.67 6.78
CA ALA A 337 -20.46 -28.83 8.18
C ALA A 337 -19.99 -30.26 8.47
N HIS A 338 -18.73 -30.41 8.88
CA HIS A 338 -18.11 -31.71 9.18
C HIS A 338 -17.36 -31.72 10.52
N GLY A 339 -16.98 -32.92 10.99
CA GLY A 339 -15.93 -33.11 11.99
C GLY A 339 -16.21 -32.40 13.32
N GLY A 340 -17.44 -32.51 13.82
CA GLY A 340 -17.84 -31.89 15.09
C GLY A 340 -17.95 -30.35 15.05
N SER A 341 -18.09 -29.74 13.88
CA SER A 341 -18.33 -28.30 13.76
C SER A 341 -19.68 -27.87 14.32
N THR A 342 -19.83 -26.57 14.58
CA THR A 342 -21.09 -25.98 15.05
C THR A 342 -21.56 -24.91 14.07
N VAL A 343 -22.81 -24.99 13.64
CA VAL A 343 -23.42 -24.06 12.69
C VAL A 343 -24.77 -23.57 13.23
N THR A 344 -25.02 -22.27 13.14
CA THR A 344 -26.37 -21.70 13.27
C THR A 344 -26.78 -21.09 11.94
N ALA A 345 -27.94 -21.47 11.42
CA ALA A 345 -28.43 -20.99 10.14
C ALA A 345 -29.90 -20.54 10.18
N ALA A 346 -30.23 -19.49 9.43
CA ALA A 346 -31.55 -18.90 9.31
C ALA A 346 -31.79 -18.39 7.87
N GLY A 347 -32.91 -17.73 7.61
CA GLY A 347 -33.26 -17.24 6.28
C GLY A 347 -33.32 -18.37 5.25
N ASP A 348 -32.78 -18.13 4.05
CA ASP A 348 -32.77 -19.10 2.95
C ASP A 348 -31.48 -19.95 2.90
N ALA A 349 -30.71 -20.01 4.00
CA ALA A 349 -29.44 -20.71 4.04
C ALA A 349 -29.61 -22.22 3.80
N GLN A 350 -28.64 -22.83 3.13
CA GLN A 350 -28.61 -24.25 2.84
C GLN A 350 -27.44 -24.89 3.60
N VAL A 351 -27.70 -25.91 4.40
CA VAL A 351 -26.68 -26.58 5.22
C VAL A 351 -26.64 -28.06 4.91
N GLU A 352 -25.46 -28.57 4.60
CA GLU A 352 -25.19 -30.00 4.61
C GLU A 352 -24.41 -30.36 5.88
N ALA A 353 -24.95 -31.27 6.69
CA ALA A 353 -24.45 -31.60 8.00
C ALA A 353 -24.00 -33.07 8.07
N TYR A 354 -22.73 -33.27 8.38
CA TYR A 354 -22.07 -34.59 8.42
C TYR A 354 -21.29 -34.80 9.72
N ASP A 355 -20.85 -36.04 9.96
CA ASP A 355 -19.74 -36.40 10.86
C ASP A 355 -19.77 -35.74 12.24
N GLY A 356 -20.91 -35.81 12.93
CA GLY A 356 -21.06 -35.29 14.29
C GLY A 356 -21.15 -33.77 14.39
N SER A 357 -21.38 -33.06 13.28
CA SER A 357 -21.68 -31.63 13.28
C SER A 357 -22.97 -31.32 14.07
N HIS A 358 -23.00 -30.14 14.67
CA HIS A 358 -24.13 -29.63 15.44
C HIS A 358 -24.71 -28.43 14.72
N VAL A 359 -25.95 -28.56 14.25
CA VAL A 359 -26.61 -27.53 13.44
C VAL A 359 -27.88 -27.06 14.13
N THR A 360 -27.99 -25.76 14.36
CA THR A 360 -29.23 -25.11 14.79
C THR A 360 -29.82 -24.34 13.63
N VAL A 361 -31.08 -24.60 13.28
CA VAL A 361 -31.76 -23.91 12.18
C VAL A 361 -33.08 -23.30 12.55
N SER A 362 -33.43 -22.20 11.86
CA SER A 362 -34.71 -21.50 11.98
C SER A 362 -35.18 -20.93 10.64
N GLU A 363 -36.39 -20.36 10.63
CA GLU A 363 -36.98 -19.67 9.46
C GLU A 363 -37.15 -20.57 8.23
N ASN A 364 -36.61 -20.20 7.07
CA ASN A 364 -36.75 -20.95 5.81
C ASN A 364 -35.52 -21.82 5.50
N ALA A 365 -34.61 -21.98 6.46
CA ALA A 365 -33.34 -22.65 6.22
C ALA A 365 -33.58 -24.12 5.84
N ARG A 366 -32.74 -24.65 4.96
CA ARG A 366 -32.81 -26.06 4.56
C ARG A 366 -31.58 -26.80 5.03
N VAL A 367 -31.79 -27.97 5.61
CA VAL A 367 -30.73 -28.84 6.12
C VAL A 367 -30.82 -30.19 5.46
N HIS A 368 -29.71 -30.69 4.92
CA HIS A 368 -29.51 -32.09 4.59
C HIS A 368 -28.57 -32.68 5.64
N ALA A 369 -29.09 -33.55 6.48
CA ALA A 369 -28.35 -34.13 7.59
C ALA A 369 -28.07 -35.61 7.35
N TYR A 370 -26.82 -36.00 7.59
CA TYR A 370 -26.28 -37.33 7.31
C TYR A 370 -25.53 -37.89 8.51
N GLY A 371 -25.47 -39.22 8.60
CA GLY A 371 -24.63 -39.91 9.57
C GLY A 371 -24.94 -39.49 11.01
N ALA A 372 -23.91 -39.22 11.81
CA ALA A 372 -24.06 -38.87 13.23
C ALA A 372 -24.33 -37.37 13.50
N ALA A 373 -24.84 -36.61 12.52
CA ALA A 373 -25.14 -35.19 12.70
C ALA A 373 -26.24 -34.96 13.75
N THR A 374 -26.16 -33.82 14.45
CA THR A 374 -27.19 -33.37 15.40
C THR A 374 -27.82 -32.09 14.88
N VAL A 375 -29.15 -32.07 14.74
CA VAL A 375 -29.91 -30.94 14.23
C VAL A 375 -30.94 -30.49 15.27
N ILE A 376 -30.98 -29.19 15.57
CA ILE A 376 -32.03 -28.55 16.36
C ILE A 376 -32.79 -27.60 15.42
N ALA A 377 -34.03 -27.93 15.09
CA ALA A 377 -34.79 -27.22 14.08
C ALA A 377 -35.99 -26.47 14.68
N HIS A 378 -35.96 -25.15 14.63
CA HIS A 378 -37.02 -24.24 15.08
C HIS A 378 -37.94 -23.76 13.94
N GLY A 379 -37.70 -24.26 12.72
CA GLY A 379 -38.37 -23.90 11.48
C GLY A 379 -37.63 -24.54 10.30
N GLY A 380 -38.04 -24.21 9.09
CA GLY A 380 -37.34 -24.61 7.86
C GLY A 380 -37.67 -26.01 7.40
N THR A 381 -36.80 -26.56 6.56
CA THR A 381 -36.93 -27.93 6.04
C THR A 381 -35.71 -28.75 6.43
N VAL A 382 -35.92 -29.95 6.98
CA VAL A 382 -34.84 -30.87 7.33
C VAL A 382 -35.02 -32.18 6.57
N HIS A 383 -34.08 -32.49 5.69
CA HIS A 383 -33.93 -33.79 5.04
C HIS A 383 -33.01 -34.66 5.89
N LEU A 384 -33.54 -35.77 6.40
CA LEU A 384 -32.80 -36.77 7.15
C LEU A 384 -32.40 -37.92 6.22
N HIS A 385 -31.11 -38.19 6.15
CA HIS A 385 -30.53 -39.27 5.35
C HIS A 385 -29.93 -40.32 6.28
N GLY A 386 -30.60 -41.47 6.39
CA GLY A 386 -30.22 -42.56 7.28
C GLY A 386 -30.73 -42.42 8.72
N ASP A 387 -30.35 -43.36 9.59
CA ASP A 387 -30.87 -43.54 10.95
C ASP A 387 -29.97 -42.95 12.06
N GLY A 388 -28.75 -42.51 11.72
CA GLY A 388 -27.78 -41.98 12.68
C GLY A 388 -28.02 -40.54 13.13
N VAL A 389 -28.91 -39.80 12.46
CA VAL A 389 -29.10 -38.37 12.68
C VAL A 389 -29.95 -38.12 13.93
N GLN A 390 -29.48 -37.25 14.81
CA GLN A 390 -30.24 -36.80 15.98
C GLN A 390 -30.98 -35.50 15.67
N LEU A 391 -32.31 -35.55 15.57
CA LEU A 391 -33.14 -34.37 15.32
C LEU A 391 -33.95 -33.99 16.57
N ALA A 392 -33.82 -32.74 17.00
CA ALA A 392 -34.75 -32.07 17.90
C ALA A 392 -35.66 -31.13 17.10
N ASP A 393 -36.81 -31.64 16.66
CA ASP A 393 -37.82 -30.87 15.92
C ASP A 393 -38.67 -29.99 16.87
N ARG A 394 -38.73 -28.69 16.56
CA ARG A 394 -39.51 -27.67 17.27
C ARG A 394 -40.37 -26.83 16.31
N GLY A 395 -40.68 -27.35 15.12
CA GLY A 395 -41.53 -26.68 14.13
C GLY A 395 -41.02 -26.71 12.70
N ALA A 396 -40.16 -27.68 12.35
CA ALA A 396 -39.63 -27.83 11.01
C ALA A 396 -40.49 -28.76 10.14
N HIS A 397 -40.40 -28.59 8.83
CA HIS A 397 -40.89 -29.57 7.88
C HIS A 397 -39.84 -30.68 7.69
N VAL A 398 -40.09 -31.86 8.26
CA VAL A 398 -39.15 -32.98 8.24
C VAL A 398 -39.45 -33.93 7.09
N ILE A 399 -38.42 -34.25 6.31
CA ILE A 399 -38.46 -35.23 5.21
C ILE A 399 -37.44 -36.31 5.54
N THR A 400 -37.86 -37.57 5.50
CA THR A 400 -36.97 -38.72 5.75
C THR A 400 -36.77 -39.47 4.45
N GLU A 401 -35.52 -39.58 4.02
CA GLU A 401 -35.09 -40.37 2.87
C GLU A 401 -34.37 -41.62 3.41
N LEU A 402 -35.02 -42.78 3.23
CA LEU A 402 -34.59 -44.09 3.75
C LEU A 402 -33.62 -44.81 2.80
#